data_AF-A0AAD4EJA3-F1
#
_entry.id   AF-A0AAD4EJA3-F1
#
_cell.length_a   1.000
_cell.length_b   1.000
_cell.length_c   1.000
_cell.angle_alpha   90.00
_cell.angle_beta   90.00
_cell.angle_gamma   90.00
#
_symmetry.space_group_name_H-M   'P 1'
#
loop_
_entity.id
_entity.type
_entity.pdbx_description
1 polymer ?
#
loop_
_entity_poly.entity_id
_entity_poly.type
_entity_poly.pdbx_seq_one_letter_code
_entity_poly.pdbx_strand_id
1 'polypeptide(L)'
;MVPFWKEAMEMVLDVEPDEDSSKIPDVSIVEASAELLYGLVHQRYILTRAGLQAMVDKYENALFGVCPRVYCMGCNVVPSGRSDLPGLDTVKLFCPNCNDIYAPPSSRFQGVDGAFFGTTFAHLFFQSYRELAPAPFYKPSSSPGSSMSPGRSPHSGSGSSSSRPSPFINPNPHGGQKRPAGHLYQPRIYGFKVSERAKTGPRMQWLRVRPESPDELDMVDWRGRWIDDDEYDEEEDIDEDDRLMEDFDAETIEDDEEEEEEEEEEEEEGGSRRHLIRGEQYADSPRPPTPIHLPSSARTSPTS
;
A
#
# COMPACT_ATOMS: atom_id res chain seq x y z
N MET A 1 -1.57 15.97 22.33
CA MET A 1 -0.96 14.96 21.43
C MET A 1 0.56 15.03 21.53
N VAL A 2 1.18 16.18 21.24
CA VAL A 2 2.60 16.44 21.56
C VAL A 2 2.71 17.03 22.99
N PRO A 3 3.62 16.56 23.87
CA PRO A 3 3.97 17.22 25.13
C PRO A 3 4.77 18.52 24.90
N PHE A 4 4.77 19.47 25.84
CA PHE A 4 5.58 20.71 25.74
C PHE A 4 5.45 21.43 24.38
N TRP A 5 4.21 21.54 23.90
CA TRP A 5 3.92 21.96 22.53
C TRP A 5 4.40 23.39 22.22
N LYS A 6 4.36 24.31 23.19
CA LYS A 6 4.80 25.69 23.00
C LYS A 6 6.32 25.72 22.79
N GLU A 7 7.04 25.08 23.71
CA GLU A 7 8.49 24.99 23.75
C GLU A 7 9.03 24.25 22.51
N ALA A 8 8.36 23.17 22.11
CA ALA A 8 8.66 22.43 20.89
C ALA A 8 8.38 23.22 19.61
N MET A 9 7.33 24.05 19.58
CA MET A 9 7.03 24.92 18.44
C MET A 9 8.04 26.08 18.34
N GLU A 10 8.41 26.68 19.48
CA GLU A 10 9.43 27.73 19.54
C GLU A 10 10.79 27.21 19.08
N MET A 11 11.16 25.98 19.47
CA MET A 11 12.35 25.26 18.96
C MET A 11 12.28 24.97 17.45
N VAL A 12 11.14 24.52 16.92
CA VAL A 12 10.96 24.24 15.47
C VAL A 12 10.97 25.52 14.61
N LEU A 13 10.78 26.70 15.22
CA LEU A 13 10.76 28.00 14.56
C LEU A 13 12.03 28.84 14.81
N ASP A 14 13.06 28.27 15.42
CA ASP A 14 14.32 28.94 15.79
C ASP A 14 14.09 30.22 16.63
N VAL A 15 13.08 30.23 17.52
CA VAL A 15 12.76 31.36 18.39
C VAL A 15 13.72 31.38 19.59
N GLU A 16 14.40 32.50 19.80
CA GLU A 16 15.27 32.70 20.97
C GLU A 16 14.45 32.65 22.28
N PRO A 17 14.83 31.85 23.29
CA PRO A 17 14.11 31.77 24.55
C PRO A 17 14.37 33.01 25.43
N ASP A 18 13.32 33.55 26.05
CA ASP A 18 13.43 34.63 27.03
C ASP A 18 14.38 34.26 28.18
N GLU A 19 15.34 35.13 28.54
CA GLU A 19 16.33 34.86 29.59
C GLU A 19 15.70 34.60 30.98
N ASP A 20 14.49 35.13 31.23
CA ASP A 20 13.70 34.89 32.45
C ASP A 20 13.02 33.50 32.49
N SER A 21 13.14 32.67 31.45
CA SER A 21 12.52 31.34 31.34
C SER A 21 13.24 30.27 32.20
N SER A 22 13.35 30.53 33.51
CA SER A 22 13.97 29.65 34.52
C SER A 22 13.18 28.37 34.84
N LYS A 23 12.40 27.86 33.87
CA LYS A 23 11.51 26.69 33.99
C LYS A 23 11.46 25.79 32.75
N ILE A 24 12.32 26.00 31.76
CA ILE A 24 12.41 25.12 30.57
C ILE A 24 12.62 23.66 31.05
N PRO A 25 11.88 22.68 30.51
CA PRO A 25 12.11 21.25 30.79
C PRO A 25 13.54 20.81 30.43
N ASP A 26 13.88 19.54 30.72
CA ASP A 26 15.11 18.96 30.15
C ASP A 26 15.07 19.10 28.62
N VAL A 27 16.11 19.72 28.05
CA VAL A 27 16.18 20.09 26.63
C VAL A 27 15.96 18.86 25.73
N SER A 28 16.44 17.69 26.14
CA SER A 28 16.26 16.43 25.40
C SER A 28 14.79 15.99 25.28
N ILE A 29 13.92 16.41 26.21
CA ILE A 29 12.48 16.16 26.15
C ILE A 29 11.81 17.15 25.19
N VAL A 30 12.26 18.40 25.15
CA VAL A 30 11.77 19.40 24.20
C VAL A 30 12.20 19.05 22.77
N GLU A 31 13.43 18.58 22.56
CA GLU A 31 13.94 18.05 21.28
C GLU A 31 13.08 16.88 20.77
N ALA A 32 12.76 15.90 21.62
CA ALA A 32 11.90 14.78 21.24
C ALA A 32 10.47 15.22 20.90
N SER A 33 9.91 16.19 21.61
CA SER A 33 8.63 16.82 21.27
C SER A 33 8.70 17.62 19.97
N ALA A 34 9.82 18.29 19.68
CA ALA A 34 10.04 19.05 18.46
C ALA A 34 10.12 18.14 17.21
N GLU A 35 10.81 17.00 17.30
CA GLU A 35 10.82 15.98 16.22
C GLU A 35 9.41 15.46 15.94
N LEU A 36 8.66 15.10 16.99
CA LEU A 36 7.27 14.63 16.88
C LEU A 36 6.33 15.70 16.29
N LEU A 37 6.46 16.96 16.72
CA LEU A 37 5.67 18.07 16.20
C LEU A 37 5.97 18.32 14.73
N TYR A 38 7.25 18.43 14.36
CA TYR A 38 7.68 18.60 12.97
C TYR A 38 7.20 17.44 12.09
N GLY A 39 7.30 16.20 12.56
CA GLY A 39 6.82 15.01 11.86
C GLY A 39 5.32 15.04 11.56
N LEU A 40 4.48 15.39 12.54
CA LEU A 40 3.03 15.52 12.37
C LEU A 40 2.63 16.72 11.48
N VAL A 41 3.40 17.81 11.50
CA VAL A 41 3.21 18.93 10.56
C VAL A 41 3.65 18.53 9.14
N HIS A 42 4.76 17.80 9.00
CA HIS A 42 5.29 17.32 7.73
C HIS A 42 4.30 16.38 7.01
N GLN A 43 3.68 15.42 7.74
CA GLN A 43 2.62 14.54 7.23
C GLN A 43 1.50 15.32 6.52
N ARG A 44 1.08 16.45 7.09
CA ARG A 44 0.04 17.32 6.52
C ARG A 44 0.58 18.20 5.39
N TYR A 45 1.77 18.77 5.58
CA TYR A 45 2.41 19.65 4.60
C TYR A 45 2.62 18.97 3.24
N ILE A 46 3.05 17.70 3.22
CA ILE A 46 3.35 16.97 1.97
C ILE A 46 2.11 16.56 1.16
N LEU A 47 0.90 16.76 1.70
CA LEU A 47 -0.37 16.66 0.97
C LEU A 47 -0.78 17.99 0.32
N THR A 48 -0.20 19.11 0.75
CA THR A 48 -0.45 20.43 0.11
C THR A 48 0.24 20.52 -1.24
N ARG A 49 -0.25 21.39 -2.13
CA ARG A 49 0.38 21.64 -3.45
C ARG A 49 1.86 22.04 -3.34
N ALA A 50 2.25 22.79 -2.31
CA ALA A 50 3.64 23.20 -2.10
C ALA A 50 4.52 22.03 -1.65
N GLY A 51 4.06 21.25 -0.66
CA GLY A 51 4.79 20.07 -0.19
C GLY A 51 4.87 18.96 -1.24
N LEU A 52 3.78 18.73 -2.00
CA LEU A 52 3.76 17.83 -3.15
C LEU A 52 4.83 18.21 -4.18
N GLN A 53 4.94 19.48 -4.58
CA GLN A 53 5.99 19.92 -5.51
C GLN A 53 7.39 19.73 -4.93
N ALA A 54 7.60 20.12 -3.66
CA ALA A 54 8.88 19.91 -2.97
C ALA A 54 9.25 18.42 -2.78
N MET A 55 8.31 17.48 -2.99
CA MET A 55 8.57 16.05 -3.06
C MET A 55 8.80 15.53 -4.48
N VAL A 56 8.29 16.20 -5.54
CA VAL A 56 8.64 15.89 -6.95
C VAL A 56 10.13 16.08 -7.16
N ASP A 57 10.65 17.25 -6.79
CA ASP A 57 12.06 17.60 -6.99
C ASP A 57 12.99 16.57 -6.31
N LYS A 58 12.58 16.03 -5.16
CA LYS A 58 13.29 14.95 -4.43
C LYS A 58 13.11 13.58 -5.07
N TYR A 59 11.92 13.28 -5.61
CA TYR A 59 11.61 12.03 -6.30
C TYR A 59 12.36 11.89 -7.62
N GLU A 60 12.41 12.93 -8.45
CA GLU A 60 13.12 12.92 -9.74
C GLU A 60 14.63 12.76 -9.54
N ASN A 61 15.21 13.46 -8.55
CA ASN A 61 16.60 13.29 -8.12
C ASN A 61 16.86 11.98 -7.34
N ALA A 62 15.88 11.07 -7.27
CA ALA A 62 15.96 9.76 -6.62
C ALA A 62 16.44 9.78 -5.14
N LEU A 63 16.19 10.86 -4.40
CA LEU A 63 16.72 11.04 -3.04
C LEU A 63 16.13 10.06 -2.02
N PHE A 64 14.95 9.50 -2.29
CA PHE A 64 14.33 8.42 -1.52
C PHE A 64 14.85 7.03 -1.90
N GLY A 65 15.72 6.93 -2.89
CA GLY A 65 16.25 5.69 -3.45
C GLY A 65 15.38 5.10 -4.57
N VAL A 66 15.56 3.80 -4.80
CA VAL A 66 14.95 3.04 -5.91
C VAL A 66 14.40 1.70 -5.42
N CYS A 67 13.46 1.13 -6.17
CA CYS A 67 12.80 -0.13 -5.82
C CYS A 67 13.78 -1.32 -5.81
N PRO A 68 13.79 -2.15 -4.75
CA PRO A 68 14.69 -3.31 -4.66
C PRO A 68 14.34 -4.47 -5.61
N ARG A 69 13.16 -4.46 -6.25
CA ARG A 69 12.80 -5.46 -7.26
C ARG A 69 13.53 -5.18 -8.56
N VAL A 70 14.47 -6.06 -8.92
CA VAL A 70 15.24 -6.03 -10.19
C VAL A 70 14.40 -5.66 -11.41
N TYR A 71 13.25 -6.31 -11.61
CA TYR A 71 12.37 -6.08 -12.77
C TYR A 71 11.55 -4.78 -12.72
N CYS A 72 11.65 -3.98 -11.65
CA CYS A 72 11.19 -2.58 -11.67
C CYS A 72 12.24 -1.63 -12.26
N MET A 73 13.37 -2.15 -12.77
CA MET A 73 14.37 -1.42 -13.56
C MET A 73 14.91 -0.14 -12.89
N GLY A 74 15.06 -0.18 -11.56
CA GLY A 74 15.53 0.97 -10.78
C GLY A 74 14.50 2.09 -10.62
N CYS A 75 13.20 1.82 -10.77
CA CYS A 75 12.14 2.80 -10.53
C CYS A 75 12.30 3.51 -9.17
N ASN A 76 12.38 4.84 -9.20
CA ASN A 76 12.39 5.70 -8.02
C ASN A 76 11.14 5.43 -7.16
N VAL A 77 11.30 5.55 -5.84
CA VAL A 77 10.26 5.30 -4.82
C VAL A 77 9.92 6.59 -4.05
N VAL A 78 8.84 6.57 -3.28
CA VAL A 78 8.48 7.65 -2.34
C VAL A 78 8.32 7.07 -0.93
N PRO A 79 8.55 7.86 0.13
CA PRO A 79 8.26 7.43 1.50
C PRO A 79 6.74 7.25 1.72
N SER A 80 6.38 6.37 2.64
CA SER A 80 4.99 6.08 3.04
C SER A 80 4.95 5.56 4.46
N GLY A 81 3.94 5.96 5.22
CA GLY A 81 3.52 5.28 6.45
C GLY A 81 2.71 4.02 6.15
N ARG A 82 2.51 3.20 7.19
CA ARG A 82 1.52 2.10 7.22
C ARG A 82 0.40 2.34 8.26
N SER A 83 0.54 3.41 9.03
CA SER A 83 -0.48 4.02 9.87
C SER A 83 -0.19 5.51 9.93
N ASP A 84 -1.20 6.29 10.28
CA ASP A 84 -1.10 7.72 10.56
C ASP A 84 -0.97 8.01 12.06
N LEU A 85 -0.89 6.96 12.90
CA LEU A 85 -0.64 7.04 14.33
C LEU A 85 0.87 6.80 14.63
N PRO A 86 1.56 7.73 15.32
CA PRO A 86 2.96 7.57 15.71
C PRO A 86 3.22 6.34 16.59
N GLY A 87 4.45 5.84 16.54
CA GLY A 87 4.96 4.74 17.36
C GLY A 87 4.57 3.33 16.88
N LEU A 88 3.74 3.20 15.83
CA LEU A 88 3.24 1.89 15.37
C LEU A 88 4.13 1.19 14.34
N ASP A 89 4.67 1.91 13.35
CA ASP A 89 5.60 1.35 12.36
C ASP A 89 6.50 2.45 11.76
N THR A 90 7.72 2.08 11.41
CA THR A 90 8.73 2.99 10.82
C THR A 90 8.39 3.37 9.37
N VAL A 91 9.03 4.41 8.83
CA VAL A 91 8.87 4.80 7.42
C VAL A 91 9.19 3.65 6.46
N LYS A 92 8.34 3.50 5.44
CA LYS A 92 8.51 2.55 4.34
C LYS A 92 8.65 3.27 3.00
N LEU A 93 9.00 2.55 1.96
CA LEU A 93 9.18 3.06 0.59
C LEU A 93 8.17 2.40 -0.35
N PHE A 94 7.23 3.18 -0.89
CA PHE A 94 6.25 2.72 -1.88
C PHE A 94 6.83 2.82 -3.30
N CYS A 95 6.66 1.77 -4.09
CA CYS A 95 7.07 1.75 -5.50
C CYS A 95 5.86 1.83 -6.45
N PRO A 96 5.73 2.90 -7.28
CA PRO A 96 4.61 3.05 -8.21
C PRO A 96 4.67 2.10 -9.41
N ASN A 97 5.80 1.41 -9.66
CA ASN A 97 5.87 0.42 -10.72
C ASN A 97 5.31 -0.95 -10.30
N CYS A 98 5.28 -1.28 -9.01
CA CYS A 98 4.81 -2.58 -8.54
C CYS A 98 3.79 -2.55 -7.40
N ASN A 99 3.33 -1.36 -7.01
CA ASN A 99 2.25 -1.12 -6.06
C ASN A 99 2.46 -1.87 -4.74
N ASP A 100 3.70 -1.82 -4.23
CA ASP A 100 4.23 -2.67 -3.17
C ASP A 100 5.22 -1.86 -2.31
N ILE A 101 5.36 -2.23 -1.05
CA ILE A 101 5.94 -1.40 0.03
C ILE A 101 7.17 -2.10 0.63
N TYR A 102 8.28 -1.37 0.71
CA TYR A 102 9.58 -1.90 1.14
C TYR A 102 10.12 -1.20 2.38
N ALA A 103 10.89 -1.92 3.20
CA ALA A 103 11.70 -1.29 4.24
C ALA A 103 12.88 -0.52 3.58
N PRO A 104 13.27 0.67 4.09
CA PRO A 104 14.47 1.37 3.63
C PRO A 104 15.72 0.49 3.82
N PRO A 105 16.63 0.40 2.83
CA PRO A 105 17.78 -0.50 2.89
C PRO A 105 18.90 -0.03 3.83
N SER A 106 18.89 1.25 4.25
CA SER A 106 19.86 1.80 5.19
C SER A 106 19.26 1.91 6.59
N SER A 107 19.94 1.37 7.59
CA SER A 107 19.51 1.36 8.99
C SER A 107 19.30 2.76 9.58
N ARG A 108 19.91 3.82 9.00
CA ARG A 108 19.72 5.21 9.44
C ARG A 108 18.25 5.68 9.43
N PHE A 109 17.38 5.00 8.69
CA PHE A 109 15.96 5.33 8.59
C PHE A 109 15.08 4.50 9.53
N GLN A 110 15.65 3.54 10.29
CA GLN A 110 14.89 2.67 11.20
C GLN A 110 14.41 3.38 12.49
N GLY A 111 14.90 4.60 12.77
CA GLY A 111 14.34 5.44 13.83
C GLY A 111 13.21 6.37 13.36
N VAL A 112 13.01 6.53 12.05
CA VAL A 112 12.06 7.51 11.50
C VAL A 112 10.65 6.90 11.45
N ASP A 113 9.69 7.58 12.06
CA ASP A 113 8.28 7.16 12.11
C ASP A 113 7.62 7.19 10.71
N GLY A 114 6.75 6.21 10.44
CA GLY A 114 5.94 6.18 9.22
C GLY A 114 4.81 7.20 9.23
N ALA A 115 4.26 7.54 10.40
CA ALA A 115 3.19 8.52 10.55
C ALA A 115 3.59 9.90 10.03
N PHE A 116 4.88 10.26 10.09
CA PHE A 116 5.40 11.55 9.60
C PHE A 116 5.30 11.71 8.07
N PHE A 117 5.00 10.63 7.34
CA PHE A 117 4.67 10.64 5.91
C PHE A 117 3.21 10.23 5.67
N GLY A 118 2.62 9.47 6.59
CA GLY A 118 1.22 9.05 6.57
C GLY A 118 0.92 8.01 5.49
N THR A 119 -0.31 7.51 5.50
CA THR A 119 -0.78 6.51 4.52
C THR A 119 -1.14 7.11 3.16
N THR A 120 -1.65 8.35 3.14
CA THR A 120 -2.22 8.98 1.93
C THR A 120 -1.18 9.49 0.93
N PHE A 121 -0.03 10.01 1.40
CA PHE A 121 0.89 10.81 0.59
C PHE A 121 1.34 10.12 -0.70
N ALA A 122 1.79 8.86 -0.60
CA ALA A 122 2.31 8.12 -1.76
C ALA A 122 1.26 7.97 -2.88
N HIS A 123 -0.02 7.79 -2.52
CA HIS A 123 -1.12 7.63 -3.47
C HIS A 123 -1.54 8.97 -4.08
N LEU A 124 -1.74 10.00 -3.26
CA LEU A 124 -2.09 11.35 -3.73
C LEU A 124 -1.01 11.93 -4.66
N PHE A 125 0.26 11.66 -4.37
CA PHE A 125 1.39 12.10 -5.19
C PHE A 125 1.28 11.58 -6.64
N PHE A 126 1.08 10.27 -6.85
CA PHE A 126 0.97 9.69 -8.19
C PHE A 126 -0.38 9.93 -8.88
N GLN A 127 -1.44 10.23 -8.12
CA GLN A 127 -2.72 10.69 -8.66
C GLN A 127 -2.63 12.13 -9.22
N SER A 128 -1.78 12.96 -8.59
CA SER A 128 -1.49 14.34 -8.99
C SER A 128 -0.50 14.39 -10.16
N TYR A 129 0.61 13.65 -10.06
CA TYR A 129 1.72 13.62 -11.02
C TYR A 129 1.69 12.34 -11.88
N ARG A 130 0.70 12.28 -12.78
CA ARG A 130 0.36 11.09 -13.58
C ARG A 130 1.45 10.72 -14.59
N GLU A 131 2.25 11.69 -15.00
CA GLU A 131 3.46 11.52 -15.82
C GLU A 131 4.61 10.81 -15.10
N LEU A 132 4.62 10.84 -13.76
CA LEU A 132 5.55 10.06 -12.94
C LEU A 132 5.01 8.63 -12.65
N ALA A 133 3.69 8.46 -12.69
CA ALA A 133 2.98 7.21 -12.42
C ALA A 133 3.04 6.23 -13.62
N PRO A 134 3.47 4.97 -13.42
CA PRO A 134 3.42 3.92 -14.43
C PRO A 134 2.00 3.49 -14.80
N ALA A 135 1.77 3.19 -16.07
CA ALA A 135 0.47 2.70 -16.56
C ALA A 135 0.06 1.35 -15.92
N PRO A 136 -1.24 1.06 -15.82
CA PRO A 136 -1.73 -0.20 -15.26
C PRO A 136 -1.44 -1.42 -16.14
N PHE A 137 -1.44 -1.28 -17.47
CA PHE A 137 -1.22 -2.38 -18.43
C PHE A 137 0.24 -2.46 -18.94
N TYR A 138 0.71 -3.66 -19.29
CA TYR A 138 2.03 -3.90 -19.88
C TYR A 138 1.97 -5.07 -20.87
N LYS A 139 2.00 -4.77 -22.17
CA LYS A 139 2.26 -5.80 -23.19
C LYS A 139 3.73 -6.20 -23.19
N PRO A 140 4.09 -7.47 -22.92
CA PRO A 140 5.47 -7.93 -23.06
C PRO A 140 5.90 -7.83 -24.52
N SER A 141 7.07 -7.22 -24.77
CA SER A 141 7.66 -7.27 -26.11
C SER A 141 7.95 -8.73 -26.47
N SER A 142 7.27 -9.24 -27.49
CA SER A 142 7.50 -10.59 -28.00
C SER A 142 8.94 -10.70 -28.51
N SER A 143 9.78 -11.40 -27.74
CA SER A 143 11.17 -11.65 -28.14
C SER A 143 11.19 -12.43 -29.46
N PRO A 144 12.01 -12.04 -30.46
CA PRO A 144 12.00 -12.63 -31.81
C PRO A 144 12.68 -14.01 -31.87
N GLY A 145 12.36 -14.89 -30.91
CA GLY A 145 12.98 -16.20 -30.72
C GLY A 145 12.06 -17.28 -30.13
N SER A 146 10.74 -17.04 -30.07
CA SER A 146 9.76 -18.00 -29.52
C SER A 146 8.84 -18.63 -30.58
N SER A 147 8.78 -18.09 -31.81
CA SER A 147 8.01 -18.64 -32.92
C SER A 147 8.86 -19.60 -33.78
N MET A 148 9.21 -20.76 -33.23
CA MET A 148 9.83 -21.84 -34.01
C MET A 148 8.76 -22.58 -34.84
N SER A 149 8.17 -21.87 -35.80
CA SER A 149 7.24 -22.41 -36.79
C SER A 149 8.04 -23.15 -37.87
N PRO A 150 7.88 -24.48 -38.04
CA PRO A 150 8.65 -25.22 -39.02
C PRO A 150 8.14 -24.96 -40.44
N GLY A 151 8.89 -24.17 -41.21
CA GLY A 151 8.80 -24.12 -42.67
C GLY A 151 8.06 -22.92 -43.27
N ARG A 152 8.85 -21.95 -43.75
CA ARG A 152 8.62 -21.23 -45.02
C ARG A 152 9.96 -20.67 -45.53
N SER A 153 10.18 -20.77 -46.84
CA SER A 153 11.47 -20.48 -47.47
C SER A 153 11.81 -18.99 -47.50
N PRO A 154 13.10 -18.62 -47.52
CA PRO A 154 13.51 -17.22 -47.58
C PRO A 154 13.29 -16.62 -48.98
N HIS A 155 12.48 -15.57 -49.06
CA HIS A 155 12.50 -14.63 -50.18
C HIS A 155 12.94 -13.26 -49.71
N SER A 156 13.82 -12.64 -50.50
CA SER A 156 14.56 -11.43 -50.14
C SER A 156 13.69 -10.17 -50.29
N GLY A 157 13.36 -9.54 -49.17
CA GLY A 157 12.87 -8.16 -49.12
C GLY A 157 13.93 -7.26 -48.47
N SER A 158 14.55 -6.37 -49.24
CA SER A 158 15.47 -5.38 -48.68
C SER A 158 14.66 -4.24 -48.05
N GLY A 159 14.74 -4.10 -46.73
CA GLY A 159 13.93 -3.15 -45.97
C GLY A 159 14.48 -2.93 -44.58
N SER A 160 15.57 -2.16 -44.46
CA SER A 160 16.12 -1.74 -43.16
C SER A 160 15.27 -0.64 -42.52
N SER A 161 14.03 -0.97 -42.17
CA SER A 161 13.23 -0.15 -41.28
C SER A 161 13.81 -0.27 -39.87
N SER A 162 14.69 0.66 -39.50
CA SER A 162 15.13 0.85 -38.12
C SER A 162 13.90 1.23 -37.28
N SER A 163 13.23 0.23 -36.72
CA SER A 163 11.97 0.36 -35.99
C SER A 163 12.21 1.09 -34.68
N ARG A 164 12.22 2.44 -34.74
CA ARG A 164 12.03 3.28 -33.56
C ARG A 164 10.77 2.76 -32.88
N PRO A 165 10.81 2.33 -31.60
CA PRO A 165 9.60 1.92 -30.92
C PRO A 165 8.62 3.09 -30.97
N SER A 166 7.36 2.81 -31.30
CA SER A 166 6.30 3.80 -31.22
C SER A 166 6.26 4.39 -29.80
N PRO A 167 6.01 5.71 -29.65
CA PRO A 167 5.87 6.30 -28.33
C PRO A 167 4.80 5.53 -27.56
N PHE A 168 5.10 5.18 -26.30
CA PHE A 168 4.10 4.62 -25.42
C PHE A 168 3.11 5.72 -25.04
N ILE A 169 1.83 5.49 -25.30
CA ILE A 169 0.73 6.41 -24.99
C ILE A 169 -0.31 5.58 -24.23
N ASN A 170 -0.74 6.06 -23.07
CA ASN A 170 -1.91 5.53 -22.40
C ASN A 170 -3.14 6.28 -22.92
N PRO A 171 -4.18 5.61 -23.48
CA PRO A 171 -5.36 6.29 -23.98
C PRO A 171 -6.17 6.97 -22.87
N ASN A 172 -6.05 6.53 -21.62
CA ASN A 172 -6.72 7.11 -20.46
C ASN A 172 -5.85 8.24 -19.84
N PRO A 173 -6.25 9.54 -19.93
CA PRO A 173 -5.49 10.66 -19.37
C PRO A 173 -5.61 10.82 -17.83
N HIS A 174 -6.43 9.98 -17.18
CA HIS A 174 -6.54 9.88 -15.73
C HIS A 174 -5.67 8.76 -15.15
N GLY A 175 -5.25 7.80 -15.97
CA GLY A 175 -4.26 6.79 -15.58
C GLY A 175 -2.82 7.31 -15.60
N GLY A 176 -1.89 6.50 -15.08
CA GLY A 176 -0.45 6.76 -15.17
C GLY A 176 0.04 6.72 -16.61
N GLN A 177 0.84 7.72 -17.02
CA GLN A 177 1.30 7.91 -18.40
C GLN A 177 2.69 7.30 -18.65
N LYS A 178 3.46 7.04 -17.60
CA LYS A 178 4.81 6.50 -17.70
C LYS A 178 4.77 5.04 -18.16
N ARG A 179 5.69 4.65 -19.06
CA ARG A 179 5.77 3.27 -19.54
C ARG A 179 6.17 2.33 -18.38
N PRO A 180 5.35 1.31 -18.02
CA PRO A 180 5.66 0.43 -16.89
C PRO A 180 6.71 -0.62 -17.24
N ALA A 181 7.43 -1.08 -16.22
CA ALA A 181 8.29 -2.25 -16.26
C ALA A 181 7.53 -3.46 -15.68
N GLY A 182 6.80 -4.18 -16.53
CA GLY A 182 5.97 -5.34 -16.15
C GLY A 182 6.60 -6.71 -16.39
N HIS A 183 7.92 -6.80 -16.63
CA HIS A 183 8.57 -8.09 -16.84
C HIS A 183 8.56 -8.94 -15.55
N LEU A 184 8.18 -10.22 -15.66
CA LEU A 184 8.08 -11.13 -14.52
C LEU A 184 9.30 -12.05 -14.39
N TYR A 185 9.67 -12.38 -13.15
CA TYR A 185 10.72 -13.36 -12.90
C TYR A 185 10.21 -14.78 -13.20
N GLN A 186 10.73 -15.40 -14.25
CA GLN A 186 10.50 -16.80 -14.55
C GLN A 186 11.61 -17.67 -13.93
N PRO A 187 11.35 -18.44 -12.85
CA PRO A 187 12.33 -19.38 -12.32
C PRO A 187 12.66 -20.47 -13.35
N ARG A 188 13.96 -20.79 -13.49
CA ARG A 188 14.49 -21.84 -14.36
C ARG A 188 15.51 -22.70 -13.62
N ILE A 189 15.55 -23.99 -13.93
CA ILE A 189 16.53 -24.97 -13.43
C ILE A 189 17.08 -25.73 -14.65
N TYR A 190 18.40 -25.79 -14.81
CA TYR A 190 19.08 -26.30 -16.02
C TYR A 190 18.51 -25.73 -17.34
N GLY A 191 18.09 -24.45 -17.33
CA GLY A 191 17.47 -23.77 -18.47
C GLY A 191 15.96 -23.99 -18.63
N PHE A 192 15.41 -25.10 -18.14
CA PHE A 192 13.98 -25.41 -18.20
C PHE A 192 13.19 -24.53 -17.22
N LYS A 193 11.97 -24.08 -17.61
CA LYS A 193 11.05 -23.36 -16.71
C LYS A 193 10.62 -24.30 -15.56
N VAL A 194 10.58 -23.80 -14.33
CA VAL A 194 9.96 -24.53 -13.22
C VAL A 194 8.44 -24.50 -13.42
N SER A 195 7.79 -25.67 -13.42
CA SER A 195 6.34 -25.78 -13.55
C SER A 195 5.62 -25.16 -12.36
N GLU A 196 4.53 -24.43 -12.63
CA GLU A 196 3.64 -23.87 -11.60
C GLU A 196 3.02 -24.96 -10.71
N ARG A 197 2.80 -26.16 -11.26
CA ARG A 197 2.31 -27.34 -10.52
C ARG A 197 3.34 -27.94 -9.56
N ALA A 198 4.62 -27.56 -9.65
CA ALA A 198 5.65 -28.03 -8.72
C ALA A 198 5.45 -27.41 -7.32
N LYS A 199 5.85 -28.14 -6.26
CA LYS A 199 5.77 -27.63 -4.87
C LYS A 199 6.55 -26.33 -4.66
N THR A 200 7.68 -26.19 -5.34
CA THR A 200 8.56 -25.01 -5.37
C THR A 200 8.39 -24.15 -6.64
N GLY A 201 7.27 -24.31 -7.36
CA GLY A 201 6.93 -23.47 -8.50
C GLY A 201 6.65 -22.02 -8.10
N PRO A 202 6.62 -21.07 -9.05
CA PRO A 202 6.28 -19.68 -8.75
C PRO A 202 4.87 -19.62 -8.14
N ARG A 203 4.77 -19.01 -6.95
CA ARG A 203 3.51 -18.78 -6.23
C ARG A 203 3.15 -17.31 -6.30
N MET A 204 1.85 -17.02 -6.32
CA MET A 204 1.31 -15.66 -6.32
C MET A 204 1.87 -14.76 -7.44
N GLN A 205 2.19 -15.34 -8.60
CA GLN A 205 2.68 -14.58 -9.75
C GLN A 205 1.65 -13.55 -10.24
N TRP A 206 0.35 -13.86 -10.08
CA TRP A 206 -0.78 -13.01 -10.41
C TRP A 206 -0.76 -11.64 -9.70
N LEU A 207 -0.28 -11.55 -8.44
CA LEU A 207 -0.09 -10.28 -7.71
C LEU A 207 0.92 -9.30 -8.38
N ARG A 208 1.53 -9.72 -9.48
CA ARG A 208 2.56 -8.96 -10.21
C ARG A 208 2.28 -8.91 -11.71
N VAL A 209 1.24 -9.61 -12.18
CA VAL A 209 0.75 -9.52 -13.56
C VAL A 209 0.13 -8.13 -13.75
N ARG A 210 0.25 -7.61 -14.97
CA ARG A 210 -0.54 -6.50 -15.49
C ARG A 210 -1.36 -7.04 -16.67
N PRO A 211 -2.53 -6.47 -16.97
CA PRO A 211 -3.20 -6.66 -18.26
C PRO A 211 -2.23 -6.35 -19.42
N GLU A 212 -2.37 -6.98 -20.58
CA GLU A 212 -1.51 -6.67 -21.73
C GLU A 212 -1.92 -5.36 -22.43
N SER A 213 -3.22 -5.04 -22.43
CA SER A 213 -3.85 -3.92 -23.12
C SER A 213 -4.63 -2.99 -22.16
N PRO A 214 -5.00 -1.77 -22.59
CA PRO A 214 -5.97 -0.93 -21.87
C PRO A 214 -7.34 -1.62 -21.80
N ASP A 215 -7.78 -2.18 -22.93
CA ASP A 215 -9.10 -2.76 -23.18
C ASP A 215 -9.47 -3.88 -22.18
N GLU A 216 -8.47 -4.60 -21.67
CA GLU A 216 -8.63 -5.60 -20.58
C GLU A 216 -9.05 -5.00 -19.23
N LEU A 217 -8.93 -3.68 -19.03
CA LEU A 217 -9.40 -2.98 -17.82
C LEU A 217 -10.88 -2.63 -17.90
N ASP A 218 -11.44 -2.56 -19.10
CA ASP A 218 -12.86 -2.25 -19.33
C ASP A 218 -13.74 -3.52 -19.22
N MET A 219 -13.12 -4.71 -19.17
CA MET A 219 -13.77 -6.01 -18.92
C MET A 219 -14.03 -6.32 -17.42
N VAL A 220 -13.74 -5.37 -16.51
CA VAL A 220 -13.89 -5.55 -15.07
C VAL A 220 -14.59 -4.38 -14.39
N ASP A 221 -15.36 -4.69 -13.34
CA ASP A 221 -15.97 -3.67 -12.48
C ASP A 221 -14.90 -2.89 -11.68
N TRP A 222 -15.32 -1.79 -11.04
CA TRP A 222 -14.44 -0.96 -10.21
C TRP A 222 -13.85 -1.68 -8.98
N ARG A 223 -14.27 -2.92 -8.69
CA ARG A 223 -13.73 -3.80 -7.65
C ARG A 223 -12.79 -4.88 -8.21
N GLY A 224 -12.60 -4.95 -9.52
CA GLY A 224 -11.76 -5.94 -10.20
C GLY A 224 -12.41 -7.31 -10.39
N ARG A 225 -13.74 -7.40 -10.36
CA ARG A 225 -14.50 -8.59 -10.78
C ARG A 225 -14.77 -8.49 -12.28
N TRP A 226 -14.79 -9.61 -12.98
CA TRP A 226 -15.20 -9.63 -14.39
C TRP A 226 -16.64 -9.17 -14.54
N ILE A 227 -16.91 -8.43 -15.60
CA ILE A 227 -18.26 -8.19 -16.08
C ILE A 227 -18.60 -9.40 -16.94
N ASP A 228 -19.53 -10.24 -16.47
CA ASP A 228 -20.01 -11.38 -17.25
C ASP A 228 -21.04 -10.86 -18.27
N ASP A 229 -20.87 -11.17 -19.56
CA ASP A 229 -21.78 -10.78 -20.66
C ASP A 229 -23.18 -11.45 -20.56
N ASP A 230 -23.43 -12.23 -19.50
CA ASP A 230 -24.63 -13.08 -19.32
C ASP A 230 -25.84 -12.34 -18.69
N GLU A 231 -25.76 -11.04 -18.42
CA GLU A 231 -26.91 -10.20 -17.97
C GLU A 231 -27.81 -9.77 -19.16
N TYR A 232 -28.26 -10.77 -19.94
CA TYR A 232 -29.18 -10.64 -21.08
C TYR A 232 -30.31 -11.69 -21.01
N ASP A 233 -31.09 -11.72 -19.93
CA ASP A 233 -32.42 -12.38 -19.90
C ASP A 233 -33.22 -12.02 -18.61
N GLU A 234 -33.54 -10.74 -18.39
CA GLU A 234 -34.65 -10.33 -17.49
C GLU A 234 -35.19 -8.92 -17.83
N GLU A 235 -35.69 -8.74 -19.08
CA GLU A 235 -36.62 -7.64 -19.39
C GLU A 235 -38.03 -7.97 -18.81
N GLU A 236 -38.23 -7.73 -17.51
CA GLU A 236 -39.58 -7.59 -16.93
C GLU A 236 -39.72 -6.25 -16.19
N ASP A 237 -40.34 -5.29 -16.89
CA ASP A 237 -41.01 -4.07 -16.41
C ASP A 237 -40.61 -3.50 -15.03
N ILE A 238 -39.66 -2.55 -15.02
CA ILE A 238 -39.54 -1.55 -13.96
C ILE A 238 -40.07 -0.22 -14.52
N ASP A 239 -41.22 0.24 -13.98
CA ASP A 239 -41.92 1.45 -14.42
C ASP A 239 -41.06 2.74 -14.34
N GLU A 240 -41.39 3.72 -15.20
CA GLU A 240 -40.52 4.85 -15.57
C GLU A 240 -40.41 5.99 -14.52
N ASP A 241 -40.78 5.76 -13.25
CA ASP A 241 -41.03 6.82 -12.27
C ASP A 241 -40.44 6.55 -10.86
N ASP A 242 -39.11 6.69 -10.72
CA ASP A 242 -38.46 7.11 -9.46
C ASP A 242 -36.98 7.52 -9.67
N ARG A 243 -36.76 8.61 -10.41
CA ARG A 243 -35.43 9.28 -10.51
C ARG A 243 -35.41 10.63 -9.77
N LEU A 244 -35.94 10.66 -8.54
CA LEU A 244 -35.74 11.80 -7.66
C LEU A 244 -34.33 11.75 -7.06
N MET A 245 -33.45 12.60 -7.57
CA MET A 245 -32.18 12.91 -6.90
C MET A 245 -32.51 13.73 -5.65
N GLU A 246 -32.62 13.09 -4.48
CA GLU A 246 -32.78 13.83 -3.23
C GLU A 246 -31.52 14.66 -2.96
N ASP A 247 -31.73 15.97 -2.82
CA ASP A 247 -30.67 16.96 -2.79
C ASP A 247 -30.02 17.05 -1.40
N PHE A 248 -28.80 17.57 -1.36
CA PHE A 248 -28.07 17.78 -0.12
C PHE A 248 -28.51 19.11 0.50
N ASP A 249 -29.25 19.07 1.60
CA ASP A 249 -29.30 20.22 2.52
C ASP A 249 -29.43 19.81 3.99
N ALA A 250 -29.12 20.75 4.87
CA ALA A 250 -28.99 20.54 6.31
C ALA A 250 -29.97 21.41 7.12
N GLU A 251 -30.00 21.16 8.43
CA GLU A 251 -30.68 21.96 9.46
C GLU A 251 -32.23 21.98 9.39
N THR A 252 -32.83 21.15 10.24
CA THR A 252 -33.95 21.62 11.08
C THR A 252 -33.76 21.03 12.48
N ILE A 253 -33.75 21.91 13.49
CA ILE A 253 -33.81 21.59 14.92
C ILE A 253 -35.28 21.81 15.35
N GLU A 254 -35.64 21.45 16.58
CA GLU A 254 -37.01 21.45 17.16
C GLU A 254 -37.79 20.17 16.83
N ASP A 255 -38.56 19.57 17.73
CA ASP A 255 -38.54 19.56 19.21
C ASP A 255 -39.44 18.37 19.64
N ASP A 256 -39.19 17.76 20.80
CA ASP A 256 -40.21 17.00 21.56
C ASP A 256 -39.68 16.74 23.00
N GLU A 257 -40.40 17.23 24.01
CA GLU A 257 -40.11 17.12 25.44
C GLU A 257 -41.05 16.09 26.12
N GLU A 258 -40.54 15.25 27.04
CA GLU A 258 -41.22 14.50 28.13
C GLU A 258 -40.10 13.68 28.84
N GLU A 259 -39.72 13.83 30.12
CA GLU A 259 -40.44 13.83 31.42
C GLU A 259 -41.24 12.54 31.70
N GLU A 260 -41.33 11.96 32.91
CA GLU A 260 -40.61 12.15 34.20
C GLU A 260 -39.26 11.34 34.19
N GLU A 261 -38.57 10.80 35.21
CA GLU A 261 -38.66 10.65 36.69
C GLU A 261 -37.19 10.43 37.22
N GLU A 262 -36.86 10.68 38.50
CA GLU A 262 -35.52 10.47 39.13
C GLU A 262 -35.54 9.39 40.23
N GLU A 263 -34.42 8.72 40.55
CA GLU A 263 -34.09 8.35 41.95
C GLU A 263 -32.59 7.96 42.15
N GLU A 264 -31.94 8.62 43.13
CA GLU A 264 -30.61 8.31 43.70
C GLU A 264 -30.79 7.37 44.94
N GLU A 265 -29.81 6.79 45.67
CA GLU A 265 -28.34 6.94 45.83
C GLU A 265 -27.79 5.68 46.61
N GLU A 266 -26.46 5.50 46.73
CA GLU A 266 -25.71 4.78 47.82
C GLU A 266 -26.00 3.28 48.17
N GLU A 267 -25.13 2.44 48.80
CA GLU A 267 -23.66 2.40 49.01
C GLU A 267 -23.12 0.96 49.27
N GLU A 268 -21.78 0.83 49.26
CA GLU A 268 -20.87 -0.13 49.99
C GLU A 268 -20.85 -1.68 49.85
N GLU A 269 -19.62 -2.17 50.08
CA GLU A 269 -19.06 -3.50 50.43
C GLU A 269 -19.78 -4.86 50.21
N GLY A 270 -19.19 -5.66 49.31
CA GLY A 270 -18.43 -6.86 49.75
C GLY A 270 -19.14 -8.23 49.89
N GLY A 271 -18.34 -9.29 50.10
CA GLY A 271 -18.82 -10.56 50.68
C GLY A 271 -19.12 -11.76 49.74
N SER A 272 -18.07 -12.40 49.21
CA SER A 272 -18.14 -13.70 48.49
C SER A 272 -18.97 -14.81 49.21
N ARG A 273 -19.88 -15.49 48.49
CA ARG A 273 -20.35 -16.87 48.83
C ARG A 273 -20.88 -17.66 47.61
N ARG A 274 -21.11 -18.98 47.81
CA ARG A 274 -21.25 -20.01 46.75
C ARG A 274 -22.58 -20.77 46.81
N HIS A 275 -23.13 -21.14 45.64
CA HIS A 275 -23.94 -22.36 45.37
C HIS A 275 -23.93 -22.57 43.83
N LEU A 276 -23.71 -23.73 43.18
CA LEU A 276 -24.14 -25.14 43.34
C LEU A 276 -25.67 -25.34 43.14
N ILE A 277 -26.19 -26.16 42.23
CA ILE A 277 -25.61 -27.04 41.16
C ILE A 277 -26.78 -27.48 40.21
N ARG A 278 -26.67 -27.63 38.87
CA ARG A 278 -26.30 -28.87 38.11
C ARG A 278 -26.67 -28.76 36.61
N GLY A 279 -25.79 -29.23 35.70
CA GLY A 279 -26.12 -29.73 34.35
C GLY A 279 -26.37 -28.66 33.26
N GLU A 280 -26.18 -28.91 31.95
CA GLU A 280 -25.72 -30.12 31.24
C GLU A 280 -24.60 -29.83 30.22
N GLN A 281 -23.94 -30.92 29.88
CA GLN A 281 -22.76 -31.09 29.04
C GLN A 281 -23.04 -30.81 27.55
N TYR A 282 -22.15 -30.05 26.90
CA TYR A 282 -21.49 -30.48 25.67
C TYR A 282 -20.09 -29.88 25.63
N ALA A 283 -19.13 -30.57 25.03
CA ALA A 283 -17.74 -30.16 25.02
C ALA A 283 -17.06 -30.45 23.67
N ASP A 284 -16.34 -29.46 23.15
CA ASP A 284 -15.11 -29.68 22.40
C ASP A 284 -14.12 -28.55 22.73
N SER A 285 -12.83 -28.76 22.51
CA SER A 285 -11.78 -27.78 22.81
C SER A 285 -10.61 -27.92 21.84
N PRO A 286 -9.97 -26.80 21.44
CA PRO A 286 -9.05 -26.78 20.31
C PRO A 286 -7.80 -27.64 20.53
N ARG A 287 -7.39 -28.38 19.49
CA ARG A 287 -6.19 -29.22 19.52
C ARG A 287 -4.90 -28.39 19.53
N PRO A 288 -3.85 -28.83 20.27
CA PRO A 288 -2.53 -28.22 20.21
C PRO A 288 -1.80 -28.55 18.89
N PRO A 289 -0.82 -27.72 18.46
CA PRO A 289 -0.03 -27.94 17.25
C PRO A 289 0.98 -29.08 17.39
N THR A 290 1.33 -29.72 16.27
CA THR A 290 2.29 -30.82 16.21
C THR A 290 3.75 -30.37 16.10
N PRO A 291 4.72 -31.11 16.68
CA PRO A 291 6.14 -30.75 16.64
C PRO A 291 6.80 -31.08 15.30
N ILE A 292 7.77 -30.25 14.90
CA ILE A 292 8.56 -30.42 13.67
C ILE A 292 9.80 -31.29 13.97
N HIS A 293 9.92 -32.44 13.30
CA HIS A 293 11.15 -33.23 13.31
C HIS A 293 12.21 -32.62 12.37
N LEU A 294 13.40 -32.35 12.89
CA LEU A 294 14.59 -32.11 12.07
C LEU A 294 15.21 -33.47 11.65
N PRO A 295 15.68 -33.63 10.40
CA PRO A 295 16.46 -34.80 9.99
C PRO A 295 17.88 -34.74 10.58
N SER A 296 18.37 -35.87 11.07
CA SER A 296 19.69 -35.98 11.73
C SER A 296 20.86 -36.03 10.73
N SER A 297 22.02 -35.55 11.16
CA SER A 297 23.24 -35.44 10.35
C SER A 297 23.81 -36.80 9.90
N ALA A 298 24.06 -36.95 8.60
CA ALA A 298 24.74 -38.12 8.06
C ALA A 298 26.23 -38.14 8.44
N ARG A 299 26.63 -39.05 9.34
CA ARG A 299 28.04 -39.39 9.59
C ARG A 299 28.56 -40.31 8.49
N THR A 300 29.59 -39.90 7.77
CA THR A 300 30.42 -40.79 6.94
C THR A 300 31.60 -41.31 7.76
N SER A 301 31.76 -42.63 7.84
CA SER A 301 32.98 -43.28 8.35
C SER A 301 33.91 -43.65 7.19
N PRO A 302 35.24 -43.59 7.35
CA PRO A 302 36.18 -44.04 6.33
C PRO A 302 36.35 -45.57 6.36
N THR A 303 36.70 -46.14 5.21
CA THR A 303 37.31 -47.48 5.09
C THR A 303 38.56 -47.37 4.24
N SER A 304 39.57 -48.18 4.60
CA SER A 304 40.87 -48.30 3.92
C SER A 304 40.80 -49.03 2.57
#